data_AF-A0A919D7V2-F1
#
_entry.id   AF-A0A919D7V2-F1
#
_cell.length_a   1.000
_cell.length_b   1.000
_cell.length_c   1.000
_cell.angle_alpha   90.00
_cell.angle_beta   90.00
_cell.angle_gamma   90.00
#
_symmetry.space_group_name_H-M   'P 1'
#
loop_
_entity.id
_entity.type
_entity.pdbx_description
1 polymer ?
#
loop_
_entity_poly.entity_id
_entity_poly.type
_entity_poly.pdbx_seq_one_letter_code
_entity_poly.pdbx_strand_id
1 'polypeptide(L)'
;MTPTVTTVSDVRDQLAALPTEAFTRLQYLAPAVGCFNRCAFCSQGAGRDVWQLTEDGLTGLLTALADTADQRGLAVASGRIHRPRVVFPYLDNDIGSYPHLDAYAALARERLGVRLRVSTVGFSARSPQLTAMHQRLVADFGDVFDGIRFSVTPYTWGFADRGPGMSRAAYVEDLAAALRVYRPLLDHLGHGAASAACELRFAPLLGLSELTDTTVDGRRVLACGPHLLIAREQGGEVLPETVIERLDEHTQPVFSRPGTVFLHVVSDHVAPTAETVRTALAGTLAVPHRSEWVRVHRFANADGPYYAADPDFHPDGTFTALHLYPKTALRKAAGYTDATRWFLNTLLAHKQAHGLERRAEFHDATGHDVDAVLAALLDEAQALKETDATAAEHLRTSVHPQVAAYASALERAGYPPSTFFSRRFTIDTGQIVNQGRAKALLRGLAATDGEPMTPREERGFGQVSLSTVRGPIWRITPLPLSRAGHLPISVAGLKNPATTSPSLLVEELDPCHLSPVMRTTGCRLRRHVLTLPSGWIEHVDLTTGRAAHLLPGLATAA
;
A
#
# COMPACT_ATOMS: atom_id res chain seq x y z
N MET A 1 -11.41 -31.71 14.21
CA MET A 1 -12.84 -32.01 13.98
C MET A 1 -13.12 -31.75 12.52
N THR A 2 -13.51 -32.78 11.77
CA THR A 2 -13.93 -32.66 10.38
C THR A 2 -15.33 -32.04 10.37
N PRO A 3 -15.58 -30.93 9.67
CA PRO A 3 -16.90 -30.30 9.69
C PRO A 3 -17.90 -31.16 8.91
N THR A 4 -19.03 -31.46 9.54
CA THR A 4 -20.21 -32.05 8.89
C THR A 4 -20.75 -31.05 7.85
N VAL A 5 -20.70 -31.41 6.58
CA VAL A 5 -21.24 -30.58 5.48
C VAL A 5 -22.68 -30.99 5.23
N THR A 6 -23.63 -30.29 5.84
CA THR A 6 -25.02 -30.34 5.40
C THR A 6 -25.13 -29.45 4.15
N THR A 7 -25.34 -30.06 2.99
CA THR A 7 -25.54 -29.32 1.74
C THR A 7 -26.94 -28.73 1.75
N VAL A 8 -27.07 -27.43 2.04
CA VAL A 8 -28.33 -26.70 1.89
C VAL A 8 -28.31 -26.03 0.52
N SER A 9 -29.35 -26.23 -0.31
CA SER A 9 -29.34 -25.77 -1.70
C SER A 9 -29.61 -24.27 -1.86
N ASP A 10 -30.28 -23.63 -0.89
CA ASP A 10 -30.53 -22.19 -0.90
C ASP A 10 -29.38 -21.42 -0.23
N VAL A 11 -28.90 -20.37 -0.89
CA VAL A 11 -27.90 -19.44 -0.37
C VAL A 11 -28.41 -18.75 0.89
N ARG A 12 -29.71 -18.47 1.00
CA ARG A 12 -30.31 -17.82 2.19
C ARG A 12 -30.17 -18.67 3.45
N ASP A 13 -30.47 -19.95 3.36
CA ASP A 13 -30.36 -20.87 4.50
C ASP A 13 -28.90 -21.03 4.95
N GLN A 14 -27.98 -21.09 3.98
CA GLN A 14 -26.54 -21.12 4.25
C GLN A 14 -26.07 -19.84 4.96
N LEU A 15 -26.56 -18.67 4.53
CA LEU A 15 -26.29 -17.38 5.18
C LEU A 15 -26.92 -17.29 6.58
N ALA A 16 -28.09 -17.87 6.79
CA ALA A 16 -28.76 -17.88 8.10
C ALA A 16 -27.95 -18.65 9.16
N ALA A 17 -27.18 -19.66 8.74
CA ALA A 17 -26.29 -20.43 9.61
C ALA A 17 -25.00 -19.69 10.00
N LEU A 18 -24.69 -18.55 9.37
CA LEU A 18 -23.48 -17.78 9.68
C LEU A 18 -23.61 -17.03 11.02
N PRO A 19 -22.49 -16.81 11.73
CA PRO A 19 -22.51 -16.03 12.97
C PRO A 19 -22.88 -14.56 12.70
N THR A 20 -23.47 -13.88 13.68
CA THR A 20 -23.98 -12.50 13.55
C THR A 20 -22.89 -11.51 13.10
N GLU A 21 -21.67 -11.68 13.58
CA GLU A 21 -20.51 -10.88 13.23
C GLU A 21 -20.08 -11.01 11.75
N ALA A 22 -20.45 -12.09 11.06
CA ALA A 22 -20.22 -12.19 9.62
C ALA A 22 -20.98 -11.11 8.83
N PHE A 23 -22.08 -10.59 9.41
CA PHE A 23 -22.85 -9.48 8.87
C PHE A 23 -22.41 -8.16 9.50
N THR A 24 -22.42 -8.07 10.83
CA THR A 24 -22.24 -6.79 11.53
C THR A 24 -20.79 -6.30 11.51
N ARG A 25 -19.80 -7.20 11.39
CA ARG A 25 -18.37 -6.88 11.27
C ARG A 25 -17.82 -7.12 9.87
N LEU A 26 -18.69 -7.26 8.87
CA LEU A 26 -18.31 -7.35 7.46
C LEU A 26 -17.50 -6.13 7.07
N GLN A 27 -16.29 -6.36 6.57
CA GLN A 27 -15.40 -5.32 6.06
C GLN A 27 -15.19 -5.46 4.57
N TYR A 28 -14.86 -6.66 4.13
CA TYR A 28 -14.58 -6.93 2.72
C TYR A 28 -15.74 -7.72 2.13
N LEU A 29 -16.41 -7.15 1.13
CA LEU A 29 -17.44 -7.84 0.35
C LEU A 29 -16.98 -7.76 -1.11
N ALA A 30 -16.01 -8.60 -1.46
CA ALA A 30 -15.34 -8.52 -2.75
C ALA A 30 -16.12 -9.34 -3.79
N PRO A 31 -16.61 -8.72 -4.88
CA PRO A 31 -17.35 -9.44 -5.91
C PRO A 31 -16.44 -10.24 -6.85
N ALA A 32 -15.13 -10.09 -6.72
CA ALA A 32 -14.13 -10.75 -7.53
C ALA A 32 -12.89 -11.11 -6.71
N VAL A 33 -12.17 -12.14 -7.16
CA VAL A 33 -10.82 -12.50 -6.71
C VAL A 33 -9.88 -12.60 -7.91
N GLY A 34 -8.61 -12.27 -7.70
CA GLY A 34 -7.62 -12.21 -8.77
C GLY A 34 -7.48 -10.82 -9.36
N CYS A 35 -6.32 -10.55 -9.96
CA CYS A 35 -5.97 -9.22 -10.46
C CYS A 35 -5.04 -9.28 -11.66
N PHE A 36 -5.46 -8.70 -12.78
CA PHE A 36 -4.67 -8.65 -14.01
C PHE A 36 -3.39 -7.78 -13.86
N ASN A 37 -3.37 -6.80 -12.96
CA ASN A 37 -2.23 -5.88 -12.77
C ASN A 37 -1.01 -6.48 -12.06
N ARG A 38 -1.09 -7.73 -11.56
CA ARG A 38 -0.02 -8.55 -10.94
C ARG A 38 1.20 -7.77 -10.42
N CYS A 39 0.96 -6.96 -9.40
CA CYS A 39 2.03 -6.21 -8.75
C CYS A 39 3.04 -7.17 -8.09
N ALA A 40 4.34 -6.96 -8.31
CA ALA A 40 5.41 -7.78 -7.73
C ALA A 40 5.38 -7.84 -6.18
N PHE A 41 4.68 -6.89 -5.56
CA PHE A 41 4.54 -6.73 -4.12
C PHE A 41 3.13 -7.04 -3.60
N CYS A 42 2.29 -7.72 -4.40
CA CYS A 42 0.89 -7.98 -4.07
C CYS A 42 0.78 -8.70 -2.71
N SER A 43 0.50 -7.93 -1.64
CA SER A 43 0.39 -8.43 -0.27
C SER A 43 -0.81 -9.33 -0.05
N GLN A 44 -1.69 -9.38 -1.04
CA GLN A 44 -2.93 -10.12 -1.00
C GLN A 44 -2.78 -11.44 -1.77
N GLY A 45 -1.64 -11.63 -2.47
CA GLY A 45 -1.33 -12.86 -3.18
C GLY A 45 -2.35 -13.17 -4.28
N ALA A 46 -2.84 -12.15 -4.98
CA ALA A 46 -3.86 -12.31 -6.02
C ALA A 46 -3.35 -13.19 -7.19
N GLY A 47 -4.23 -14.04 -7.70
CA GLY A 47 -4.01 -14.81 -8.93
C GLY A 47 -4.01 -13.92 -10.18
N ARG A 48 -3.47 -14.43 -11.30
CA ARG A 48 -3.44 -13.70 -12.58
C ARG A 48 -4.76 -13.73 -13.35
N ASP A 49 -5.58 -14.73 -13.06
CA ASP A 49 -6.91 -14.89 -13.61
C ASP A 49 -7.92 -14.33 -12.62
N VAL A 50 -9.09 -13.93 -13.10
CA VAL A 50 -10.16 -13.35 -12.28
C VAL A 50 -11.33 -14.33 -12.21
N TRP A 51 -11.82 -14.58 -11.00
CA TRP A 51 -13.13 -15.20 -10.76
C TRP A 51 -14.03 -14.17 -10.13
N GLN A 52 -15.16 -13.92 -10.76
CA GLN A 52 -16.03 -12.82 -10.37
C GLN A 52 -17.49 -13.23 -10.43
N LEU A 53 -18.30 -12.56 -9.62
CA LEU A 53 -19.75 -12.70 -9.68
C LEU A 53 -20.25 -12.11 -10.99
N THR A 54 -21.08 -12.86 -11.71
CA THR A 54 -21.90 -12.30 -12.81
C THR A 54 -22.91 -11.31 -12.24
N GLU A 55 -23.55 -10.50 -13.08
CA GLU A 55 -24.60 -9.58 -12.63
C GLU A 55 -25.73 -10.29 -11.87
N ASP A 56 -26.18 -11.44 -12.37
CA ASP A 56 -27.17 -12.30 -11.72
C ASP A 56 -26.65 -12.84 -10.38
N GLY A 57 -25.41 -13.31 -10.35
CA GLY A 57 -24.78 -13.83 -9.13
C GLY A 57 -24.60 -12.76 -8.05
N LEU A 58 -24.24 -11.55 -8.47
CA LEU A 58 -24.13 -10.39 -7.59
C LEU A 58 -25.48 -10.00 -7.00
N THR A 59 -26.50 -9.84 -7.86
CA THR A 59 -27.86 -9.47 -7.46
C THR A 59 -28.45 -10.50 -6.51
N GLY A 60 -28.34 -11.79 -6.86
CA GLY A 60 -28.82 -12.89 -6.04
C GLY A 60 -28.14 -12.94 -4.67
N LEU A 61 -26.81 -12.81 -4.62
CA LEU A 61 -26.06 -12.83 -3.37
C LEU A 61 -26.39 -11.64 -2.46
N LEU A 62 -26.33 -10.41 -2.97
CA LEU A 62 -26.53 -9.22 -2.13
C LEU A 62 -27.99 -9.12 -1.65
N THR A 63 -28.95 -9.56 -2.46
CA THR A 63 -30.35 -9.68 -2.05
C THR A 63 -30.52 -10.72 -0.94
N ALA A 64 -29.94 -11.92 -1.10
CA ALA A 64 -29.98 -12.94 -0.06
C ALA A 64 -29.32 -12.48 1.24
N LEU A 65 -28.17 -11.79 1.14
CA LEU A 65 -27.47 -11.21 2.29
C LEU A 65 -28.33 -10.17 3.02
N ALA A 66 -28.96 -9.26 2.28
CA ALA A 66 -29.86 -8.24 2.83
C ALA A 66 -31.06 -8.90 3.53
N ASP A 67 -31.77 -9.80 2.84
CA ASP A 67 -32.97 -10.45 3.37
C ASP A 67 -32.66 -11.26 4.64
N THR A 68 -31.54 -11.99 4.67
CA THR A 68 -31.10 -12.72 5.87
C THR A 68 -30.73 -11.76 7.01
N ALA A 69 -30.09 -10.62 6.71
CA ALA A 69 -29.77 -9.62 7.72
C ALA A 69 -31.05 -9.01 8.32
N ASP A 70 -32.01 -8.64 7.48
CA ASP A 70 -33.30 -8.05 7.89
C ASP A 70 -34.12 -9.04 8.73
N GLN A 71 -34.22 -10.30 8.31
CA GLN A 71 -34.89 -11.35 9.08
C GLN A 71 -34.30 -11.55 10.48
N ARG A 72 -32.99 -11.30 10.62
CA ARG A 72 -32.26 -11.41 11.89
C ARG A 72 -32.18 -10.09 12.66
N GLY A 73 -32.77 -9.01 12.14
CA GLY A 73 -32.68 -7.67 12.74
C GLY A 73 -31.25 -7.11 12.76
N LEU A 74 -30.42 -7.46 11.78
CA LEU A 74 -29.01 -7.07 11.71
C LEU A 74 -28.81 -5.95 10.68
N ALA A 75 -28.00 -4.96 11.04
CA ALA A 75 -27.48 -3.99 10.08
C ALA A 75 -26.09 -4.40 9.59
N VAL A 76 -25.92 -4.56 8.28
CA VAL A 76 -24.65 -4.97 7.66
C VAL A 76 -23.56 -3.94 7.95
N ALA A 77 -22.36 -4.45 8.30
CA ALA A 77 -21.16 -3.68 8.63
C ALA A 77 -21.31 -2.63 9.76
N SER A 78 -22.40 -2.66 10.52
CA SER A 78 -22.71 -1.65 11.55
C SER A 78 -21.90 -1.80 12.84
N GLY A 79 -21.48 -3.01 13.21
CA GLY A 79 -20.82 -3.35 14.47
C GLY A 79 -19.32 -3.05 14.50
N ARG A 80 -18.80 -2.25 13.56
CA ARG A 80 -17.38 -1.89 13.47
C ARG A 80 -17.11 -0.53 14.09
N ILE A 81 -16.10 -0.46 14.96
CA ILE A 81 -15.63 0.79 15.57
C ILE A 81 -15.13 1.77 14.50
N HIS A 82 -14.40 1.26 13.50
CA HIS A 82 -13.88 2.05 12.40
C HIS A 82 -14.80 1.93 11.18
N ARG A 83 -15.38 3.07 10.77
CA ARG A 83 -16.27 3.20 9.60
C ARG A 83 -17.47 2.23 9.65
N PRO A 84 -18.38 2.36 10.63
CA PRO A 84 -19.61 1.57 10.62
C PRO A 84 -20.38 1.79 9.31
N ARG A 85 -21.03 0.73 8.80
CA ARG A 85 -21.82 0.73 7.54
C ARG A 85 -21.02 1.08 6.28
N VAL A 86 -19.72 0.85 6.27
CA VAL A 86 -18.88 0.97 5.06
C VAL A 86 -18.34 -0.40 4.67
N VAL A 87 -18.35 -0.76 3.40
CA VAL A 87 -17.70 -1.99 2.92
C VAL A 87 -16.66 -1.69 1.85
N PHE A 88 -15.69 -2.58 1.75
CA PHE A 88 -14.61 -2.54 0.78
C PHE A 88 -14.89 -3.61 -0.27
N PRO A 89 -15.22 -3.25 -1.53
CA PRO A 89 -15.45 -4.20 -2.61
C PRO A 89 -14.14 -4.76 -3.18
N TYR A 90 -13.03 -4.57 -2.48
CA TYR A 90 -11.72 -5.05 -2.90
C TYR A 90 -10.95 -5.65 -1.74
N LEU A 91 -10.19 -6.71 -2.01
CA LEU A 91 -9.09 -7.14 -1.15
C LEU A 91 -7.93 -7.66 -2.00
N ASP A 92 -8.17 -8.73 -2.75
CA ASP A 92 -7.22 -9.41 -3.63
C ASP A 92 -7.63 -9.36 -5.10
N ASN A 93 -8.25 -8.23 -5.46
CA ASN A 93 -8.67 -7.85 -6.80
C ASN A 93 -8.41 -6.35 -7.03
N ASP A 94 -8.51 -5.92 -8.29
CA ASP A 94 -8.68 -4.49 -8.61
C ASP A 94 -10.14 -4.27 -8.99
N ILE A 95 -10.84 -3.49 -8.17
CA ILE A 95 -12.27 -3.26 -8.38
C ILE A 95 -12.56 -2.37 -9.60
N GLY A 96 -11.58 -1.60 -10.07
CA GLY A 96 -11.69 -0.83 -11.31
C GLY A 96 -11.83 -1.69 -12.58
N SER A 97 -11.52 -2.99 -12.48
CA SER A 97 -11.65 -3.94 -13.58
C SER A 97 -12.98 -4.71 -13.56
N TYR A 98 -13.82 -4.54 -12.53
CA TYR A 98 -15.05 -5.32 -12.38
C TYR A 98 -16.20 -4.68 -13.18
N PRO A 99 -16.77 -5.37 -14.20
CA PRO A 99 -17.71 -4.75 -15.15
C PRO A 99 -19.10 -4.43 -14.57
N HIS A 100 -19.43 -4.90 -13.37
CA HIS A 100 -20.73 -4.71 -12.72
C HIS A 100 -20.63 -3.88 -11.41
N LEU A 101 -19.63 -3.01 -11.30
CA LEU A 101 -19.44 -2.18 -10.10
C LEU A 101 -20.56 -1.16 -9.90
N ASP A 102 -21.22 -0.70 -10.97
CA ASP A 102 -22.42 0.14 -10.92
C ASP A 102 -23.63 -0.62 -10.33
N ALA A 103 -23.87 -1.86 -10.76
CA ALA A 103 -24.88 -2.73 -10.14
C ALA A 103 -24.57 -3.01 -8.66
N TYR A 104 -23.29 -3.24 -8.34
CA TYR A 104 -22.84 -3.38 -6.95
C TYR A 104 -23.18 -2.12 -6.13
N ALA A 105 -22.90 -0.93 -6.68
CA ALA A 105 -23.19 0.35 -6.03
C ALA A 105 -24.68 0.55 -5.76
N ALA A 106 -25.54 0.23 -6.73
CA ALA A 106 -26.99 0.24 -6.56
C ALA A 106 -27.42 -0.67 -5.40
N LEU A 107 -27.01 -1.94 -5.42
CA LEU A 107 -27.36 -2.93 -4.40
C LEU A 107 -26.82 -2.56 -3.00
N ALA A 108 -25.62 -1.99 -2.92
CA ALA A 108 -25.05 -1.52 -1.67
C ALA A 108 -25.91 -0.42 -1.03
N ARG A 109 -26.41 0.53 -1.84
CA ARG A 109 -27.31 1.60 -1.39
C ARG A 109 -28.70 1.07 -1.04
N GLU A 110 -29.31 0.34 -1.96
CA GLU A 110 -30.74 0.04 -1.97
C GLU A 110 -31.12 -1.22 -1.19
N ARG A 111 -30.21 -2.20 -1.10
CA ARG A 111 -30.45 -3.47 -0.39
C ARG A 111 -29.70 -3.56 0.91
N LEU A 112 -28.41 -3.20 0.92
CA LEU A 112 -27.56 -3.39 2.10
C LEU A 112 -27.56 -2.18 3.05
N GLY A 113 -27.89 -0.98 2.56
CA GLY A 113 -27.81 0.26 3.35
C GLY A 113 -26.39 0.56 3.84
N VAL A 114 -25.38 0.30 2.98
CA VAL A 114 -23.96 0.53 3.26
C VAL A 114 -23.33 1.47 2.23
N ARG A 115 -22.26 2.15 2.63
CA ARG A 115 -21.42 2.95 1.73
C ARG A 115 -20.20 2.17 1.27
N LEU A 116 -19.62 2.59 0.14
CA LEU A 116 -18.48 1.96 -0.49
C LEU A 116 -17.21 2.76 -0.28
N ARG A 117 -16.13 2.06 0.05
CA ARG A 117 -14.79 2.63 -0.02
C ARG A 117 -13.97 1.88 -1.05
N VAL A 118 -13.50 2.58 -2.08
CA VAL A 118 -12.81 2.00 -3.23
C VAL A 118 -11.35 2.42 -3.26
N SER A 119 -10.47 1.47 -3.60
CA SER A 119 -9.10 1.71 -4.01
C SER A 119 -8.85 0.96 -5.30
N THR A 120 -8.27 1.63 -6.29
CA THR A 120 -8.01 1.06 -7.62
C THR A 120 -6.73 1.66 -8.19
N VAL A 121 -6.09 0.99 -9.16
CA VAL A 121 -5.02 1.62 -9.95
C VAL A 121 -5.54 2.29 -11.22
N GLY A 122 -6.87 2.35 -11.39
CA GLY A 122 -7.56 2.87 -12.57
C GLY A 122 -8.17 1.75 -13.42
N PHE A 123 -8.74 2.13 -14.56
CA PHE A 123 -9.31 1.22 -15.55
C PHE A 123 -8.81 1.61 -16.94
N SER A 124 -8.90 0.71 -17.92
CA SER A 124 -8.54 1.09 -19.29
C SER A 124 -9.66 1.87 -19.97
N ALA A 125 -9.36 3.08 -20.41
CA ALA A 125 -10.30 3.89 -21.19
C ALA A 125 -10.57 3.30 -22.59
N ARG A 126 -9.75 2.33 -23.02
CA ARG A 126 -9.96 1.57 -24.25
C ARG A 126 -11.01 0.48 -24.12
N SER A 127 -11.47 0.14 -22.91
CA SER A 127 -12.60 -0.76 -22.71
C SER A 127 -13.90 0.05 -22.73
N PRO A 128 -14.76 -0.07 -23.76
CA PRO A 128 -16.02 0.66 -23.82
C PRO A 128 -16.96 0.26 -22.67
N GLN A 129 -16.92 -1.02 -22.29
CA GLN A 129 -17.71 -1.56 -21.19
C GLN A 129 -17.32 -0.92 -19.85
N LEU A 130 -16.04 -0.93 -19.49
CA LEU A 130 -15.57 -0.32 -18.23
C LEU A 130 -15.81 1.19 -18.24
N THR A 131 -15.55 1.86 -19.36
CA THR A 131 -15.78 3.31 -19.49
C THR A 131 -17.24 3.68 -19.25
N ALA A 132 -18.18 2.99 -19.92
CA ALA A 132 -19.60 3.23 -19.74
C ALA A 132 -20.07 2.93 -18.31
N MET A 133 -19.58 1.85 -17.71
CA MET A 133 -19.88 1.50 -16.32
C MET A 133 -19.39 2.57 -15.34
N HIS A 134 -18.13 3.02 -15.46
CA HIS A 134 -17.58 4.04 -14.56
C HIS A 134 -18.25 5.40 -14.72
N GLN A 135 -18.69 5.75 -15.94
CA GLN A 135 -19.47 6.97 -16.18
C GLN A 135 -20.83 6.91 -15.47
N ARG A 136 -21.55 5.79 -15.57
CA ARG A 136 -22.81 5.58 -14.81
C ARG A 136 -22.57 5.62 -13.31
N LEU A 137 -21.51 4.96 -12.83
CA LEU A 137 -21.12 4.97 -11.42
C LEU A 137 -21.01 6.39 -10.86
N VAL A 138 -20.32 7.27 -11.59
CA VAL A 138 -20.10 8.66 -11.20
C VAL A 138 -21.39 9.49 -11.30
N ALA A 139 -22.21 9.25 -12.33
CA ALA A 139 -23.43 10.01 -12.55
C ALA A 139 -24.54 9.68 -11.55
N ASP A 140 -24.74 8.40 -11.24
CA ASP A 140 -25.98 7.91 -10.63
C ASP A 140 -25.80 7.44 -9.17
N PHE A 141 -24.56 7.17 -8.76
CA PHE A 141 -24.25 6.51 -7.48
C PHE A 141 -23.21 7.23 -6.63
N GLY A 142 -22.98 8.53 -6.86
CA GLY A 142 -21.98 9.29 -6.11
C GLY A 142 -22.18 9.28 -4.59
N ASP A 143 -23.44 9.25 -4.15
CA ASP A 143 -23.84 9.25 -2.74
C ASP A 143 -23.47 7.96 -1.97
N VAL A 144 -23.30 6.85 -2.69
CA VAL A 144 -22.92 5.58 -2.05
C VAL A 144 -21.46 5.56 -1.59
N PHE A 145 -20.58 6.41 -2.13
CA PHE A 145 -19.15 6.34 -1.83
C PHE A 145 -18.79 7.07 -0.53
N ASP A 146 -18.14 6.39 0.41
CA ASP A 146 -17.46 6.97 1.58
C ASP A 146 -16.04 7.48 1.23
N GLY A 147 -15.42 6.92 0.20
CA GLY A 147 -14.13 7.40 -0.29
C GLY A 147 -13.59 6.62 -1.47
N ILE A 148 -12.78 7.28 -2.28
CA ILE A 148 -12.19 6.76 -3.51
C ILE A 148 -10.70 7.09 -3.52
N ARG A 149 -9.87 6.08 -3.79
CA ARG A 149 -8.42 6.25 -3.87
C ARG A 149 -7.87 5.68 -5.17
N PHE A 150 -7.10 6.49 -5.88
CA PHE A 150 -6.26 6.02 -6.96
C PHE A 150 -4.87 5.69 -6.41
N SER A 151 -4.44 4.45 -6.57
CA SER A 151 -3.11 4.00 -6.17
C SER A 151 -2.16 4.10 -7.35
N VAL A 152 -1.20 5.02 -7.25
CA VAL A 152 -0.11 5.17 -8.23
C VAL A 152 1.09 4.44 -7.66
N THR A 153 1.49 3.34 -8.29
CA THR A 153 2.53 2.43 -7.79
C THR A 153 3.42 1.93 -8.93
N PRO A 154 4.74 1.70 -8.71
CA PRO A 154 5.66 1.39 -9.80
C PRO A 154 5.56 -0.06 -10.31
N TYR A 155 4.59 -0.83 -9.81
CA TYR A 155 4.48 -2.26 -10.09
C TYR A 155 3.21 -2.66 -10.84
N THR A 156 2.32 -1.72 -11.20
CA THR A 156 1.29 -2.06 -12.19
C THR A 156 1.98 -2.43 -13.50
N TRP A 157 1.44 -3.43 -14.20
CA TRP A 157 2.04 -3.90 -15.44
C TRP A 157 2.11 -2.81 -16.51
N GLY A 158 1.08 -1.97 -16.60
CA GLY A 158 1.08 -0.80 -17.46
C GLY A 158 2.22 0.16 -17.14
N PHE A 159 2.38 0.58 -15.88
CA PHE A 159 3.44 1.52 -15.50
C PHE A 159 4.85 0.94 -15.66
N ALA A 160 5.02 -0.32 -15.26
CA ALA A 160 6.29 -1.03 -15.31
C ALA A 160 6.68 -1.47 -16.73
N ASP A 161 5.80 -1.25 -17.72
CA ASP A 161 5.96 -1.69 -19.10
C ASP A 161 6.23 -3.21 -19.20
N ARG A 162 5.44 -3.99 -18.45
CA ARG A 162 5.65 -5.44 -18.29
C ARG A 162 4.59 -6.26 -19.00
N GLY A 163 5.00 -6.87 -20.09
CA GLY A 163 4.25 -7.90 -20.81
C GLY A 163 3.73 -7.43 -22.17
N PRO A 164 3.17 -8.36 -22.98
CA PRO A 164 2.68 -8.04 -24.31
C PRO A 164 1.66 -6.90 -24.32
N GLY A 165 1.88 -5.91 -25.19
CA GLY A 165 0.98 -4.78 -25.40
C GLY A 165 0.93 -3.75 -24.26
N MET A 166 1.71 -3.92 -23.19
CA MET A 166 1.77 -2.93 -22.11
C MET A 166 2.59 -1.70 -22.53
N SER A 167 2.28 -0.55 -21.93
CA SER A 167 3.03 0.68 -22.11
C SER A 167 2.76 1.64 -20.96
N ARG A 168 3.83 2.26 -20.43
CA ARG A 168 3.71 3.33 -19.44
C ARG A 168 2.91 4.52 -19.97
N ALA A 169 3.08 4.88 -21.24
CA ALA A 169 2.33 5.96 -21.87
C ALA A 169 0.83 5.64 -21.90
N ALA A 170 0.47 4.41 -22.28
CA ALA A 170 -0.91 3.94 -22.22
C ALA A 170 -1.47 3.97 -20.80
N TYR A 171 -0.66 3.65 -19.78
CA TYR A 171 -1.07 3.72 -18.38
C TYR A 171 -1.35 5.16 -17.94
N VAL A 172 -0.51 6.11 -18.36
CA VAL A 172 -0.73 7.55 -18.08
C VAL A 172 -2.04 8.04 -18.72
N GLU A 173 -2.34 7.64 -19.96
CA GLU A 173 -3.62 7.98 -20.61
C GLU A 173 -4.82 7.38 -19.87
N ASP A 174 -4.73 6.10 -19.48
CA ASP A 174 -5.79 5.41 -18.75
C ASP A 174 -6.02 6.04 -17.35
N LEU A 175 -4.95 6.38 -16.63
CA LEU A 175 -5.04 7.11 -15.36
C LEU A 175 -5.65 8.49 -15.55
N ALA A 176 -5.23 9.25 -16.58
CA ALA A 176 -5.79 10.57 -16.89
C ALA A 176 -7.29 10.50 -17.22
N ALA A 177 -7.69 9.50 -18.01
CA ALA A 177 -9.10 9.26 -18.33
C ALA A 177 -9.90 8.90 -17.08
N ALA A 178 -9.39 8.02 -16.21
CA ALA A 178 -10.05 7.67 -14.96
C ALA A 178 -10.20 8.88 -14.03
N LEU A 179 -9.14 9.68 -13.85
CA LEU A 179 -9.18 10.90 -13.03
C LEU A 179 -10.16 11.94 -13.57
N ARG A 180 -10.29 12.05 -14.89
CA ARG A 180 -11.26 12.95 -15.54
C ARG A 180 -12.69 12.47 -15.34
N VAL A 181 -12.96 11.19 -15.54
CA VAL A 181 -14.29 10.59 -15.32
C VAL A 181 -14.72 10.75 -13.86
N TYR A 182 -13.81 10.49 -12.91
CA TYR A 182 -14.13 10.53 -11.49
C TYR A 182 -14.12 11.92 -10.88
N ARG A 183 -13.58 12.95 -11.55
CA ARG A 183 -13.42 14.29 -10.98
C ARG A 183 -14.68 14.85 -10.31
N PRO A 184 -15.89 14.83 -10.91
CA PRO A 184 -17.09 15.35 -10.26
C PRO A 184 -17.38 14.68 -8.91
N LEU A 185 -17.14 13.37 -8.84
CA LEU A 185 -17.33 12.60 -7.62
C LEU A 185 -16.22 12.84 -6.59
N LEU A 186 -14.96 12.94 -7.01
CA LEU A 186 -13.85 13.27 -6.10
C LEU A 186 -14.04 14.65 -5.46
N ASP A 187 -14.52 15.62 -6.23
CA ASP A 187 -14.81 16.97 -5.76
C ASP A 187 -16.03 16.97 -4.82
N HIS A 188 -17.08 16.20 -5.13
CA HIS A 188 -18.24 16.02 -4.26
C HIS A 188 -17.88 15.40 -2.90
N LEU A 189 -17.03 14.37 -2.89
CA LEU A 189 -16.55 13.72 -1.65
C LEU A 189 -15.61 14.63 -0.84
N GLY A 190 -15.02 15.63 -1.48
CA GLY A 190 -13.97 16.47 -0.93
C GLY A 190 -12.62 15.75 -0.83
N HIS A 191 -11.53 16.47 -1.07
CA HIS A 191 -10.20 15.86 -1.12
C HIS A 191 -9.66 15.55 0.28
N GLY A 192 -9.03 14.37 0.42
CA GLY A 192 -8.40 13.92 1.65
C GLY A 192 -8.06 12.43 1.62
N ALA A 193 -7.04 12.01 2.37
CA ALA A 193 -6.65 10.60 2.48
C ALA A 193 -7.83 9.70 2.94
N ALA A 194 -8.73 10.25 3.75
CA ALA A 194 -9.92 9.57 4.24
C ALA A 194 -11.15 9.66 3.31
N SER A 195 -11.11 10.47 2.25
CA SER A 195 -12.22 10.68 1.31
C SER A 195 -11.75 10.41 -0.11
N ALA A 196 -11.29 11.42 -0.86
CA ALA A 196 -10.84 11.33 -2.25
C ALA A 196 -9.37 11.76 -2.41
N ALA A 197 -8.52 10.87 -2.94
CA ALA A 197 -7.09 11.17 -3.14
C ALA A 197 -6.39 10.24 -4.16
N CYS A 198 -5.25 10.69 -4.65
CA CYS A 198 -4.23 9.87 -5.31
C CYS A 198 -3.10 9.54 -4.31
N GLU A 199 -2.85 8.26 -4.06
CA GLU A 199 -1.75 7.80 -3.21
C GLU A 199 -0.57 7.33 -4.07
N LEU A 200 0.56 8.04 -3.97
CA LEU A 200 1.82 7.61 -4.54
C LEU A 200 2.55 6.73 -3.54
N ARG A 201 2.97 5.55 -4.00
CA ARG A 201 3.79 4.62 -3.22
C ARG A 201 5.01 4.25 -4.04
N PHE A 202 6.20 4.47 -3.51
CA PHE A 202 7.45 4.28 -4.24
C PHE A 202 8.06 2.89 -3.98
N ALA A 203 8.88 2.42 -4.91
CA ALA A 203 9.72 1.25 -4.66
C ALA A 203 10.65 1.55 -3.45
N PRO A 204 10.97 0.58 -2.60
CA PRO A 204 11.94 0.81 -1.52
C PRO A 204 13.35 1.01 -2.09
N LEU A 205 14.09 1.99 -1.56
CA LEU A 205 15.54 2.11 -1.74
C LEU A 205 16.21 1.21 -0.72
N LEU A 206 16.84 0.14 -1.20
CA LEU A 206 17.49 -0.86 -0.35
C LEU A 206 18.89 -1.17 -0.86
N GLY A 207 19.83 -1.30 0.07
CA GLY A 207 21.17 -1.80 -0.21
C GLY A 207 21.49 -3.00 0.66
N LEU A 208 21.93 -4.10 0.04
CA LEU A 208 22.44 -5.27 0.76
C LEU A 208 23.92 -5.07 1.01
N SER A 209 24.30 -4.96 2.28
CA SER A 209 25.68 -4.76 2.72
C SER A 209 25.79 -5.29 4.14
N GLU A 210 26.97 -5.79 4.50
CA GLU A 210 27.28 -6.05 5.90
C GLU A 210 27.06 -4.76 6.71
N LEU A 211 26.51 -4.93 7.92
CA LEU A 211 26.36 -3.85 8.89
C LEU A 211 27.47 -4.01 9.92
N THR A 212 28.39 -3.05 9.95
CA THR A 212 29.40 -2.95 11.00
C THR A 212 28.81 -2.17 12.17
N ASP A 213 28.93 -2.72 13.37
CA ASP A 213 28.57 -2.07 14.64
C ASP A 213 29.75 -2.25 15.59
N THR A 214 30.58 -1.21 15.73
CA THR A 214 31.88 -1.29 16.41
C THR A 214 32.21 -0.01 17.15
N THR A 215 33.36 0.01 17.85
CA THR A 215 33.90 1.19 18.50
C THR A 215 35.18 1.63 17.78
N VAL A 216 35.23 2.90 17.37
CA VAL A 216 36.37 3.54 16.72
C VAL A 216 36.69 4.83 17.46
N ASP A 217 37.95 5.00 17.89
CA ASP A 217 38.41 6.18 18.65
C ASP A 217 37.54 6.50 19.89
N GLY A 218 37.13 5.44 20.60
CA GLY A 218 36.27 5.52 21.78
C GLY A 218 34.79 5.79 21.50
N ARG A 219 34.37 5.84 20.22
CA ARG A 219 33.01 6.16 19.79
C ARG A 219 32.35 4.99 19.11
N ARG A 220 31.06 4.78 19.35
CA ARG A 220 30.28 3.78 18.61
C ARG A 220 30.10 4.25 17.16
N VAL A 221 30.29 3.34 16.22
CA VAL A 221 30.16 3.57 14.79
C VAL A 221 29.28 2.47 14.18
N LEU A 222 28.25 2.88 13.44
CA LEU A 222 27.46 2.00 12.58
C LEU A 222 27.81 2.29 11.13
N ALA A 223 28.13 1.28 10.32
CA ALA A 223 28.43 1.46 8.90
C ALA A 223 27.74 0.40 8.04
N CYS A 224 27.03 0.82 6.99
CA CYS A 224 26.34 -0.07 6.05
C CYS A 224 26.15 0.62 4.70
N GLY A 225 26.73 0.06 3.64
CA GLY A 225 26.76 0.70 2.32
C GLY A 225 27.35 2.11 2.40
N PRO A 226 26.71 3.14 1.80
CA PRO A 226 27.21 4.51 1.82
C PRO A 226 27.02 5.22 3.17
N HIS A 227 26.34 4.60 4.13
CA HIS A 227 25.96 5.26 5.38
C HIS A 227 26.94 4.94 6.51
N LEU A 228 27.50 5.98 7.11
CA LEU A 228 28.36 5.95 8.29
C LEU A 228 27.75 6.81 9.39
N LEU A 229 27.36 6.20 10.51
CA LEU A 229 26.83 6.88 11.70
C LEU A 229 27.90 6.87 12.79
N ILE A 230 28.31 8.05 13.26
CA ILE A 230 29.34 8.23 14.29
C ILE A 230 28.72 8.84 15.55
N ALA A 231 28.79 8.15 16.68
CA ALA A 231 28.23 8.66 17.94
C ALA A 231 28.92 9.97 18.37
N ARG A 232 28.12 10.96 18.79
CA ARG A 232 28.63 12.25 19.27
C ARG A 232 29.51 12.10 20.50
N GLU A 233 29.11 11.27 21.45
CA GLU A 233 29.77 11.08 22.74
C GLU A 233 30.73 9.87 22.72
N GLN A 234 31.78 9.93 23.54
CA GLN A 234 32.68 8.78 23.77
C GLN A 234 32.09 7.89 24.87
N GLY A 235 32.45 6.61 24.88
CA GLY A 235 31.99 5.65 25.90
C GLY A 235 30.92 4.69 25.39
N GLY A 236 31.23 3.99 24.29
CA GLY A 236 30.31 3.14 23.52
C GLY A 236 29.66 1.98 24.27
N GLU A 237 28.58 2.26 25.01
CA GLU A 237 27.60 1.25 25.37
C GLU A 237 26.73 0.85 24.17
N VAL A 238 26.14 -0.34 24.26
CA VAL A 238 25.13 -0.78 23.30
C VAL A 238 23.93 0.17 23.38
N LEU A 239 23.46 0.65 22.23
CA LEU A 239 22.27 1.47 22.19
C LEU A 239 21.13 0.72 22.90
N PRO A 240 20.51 1.32 23.92
CA PRO A 240 19.43 0.66 24.63
C PRO A 240 18.20 0.59 23.73
N GLU A 241 17.39 -0.45 23.93
CA GLU A 241 16.21 -0.68 23.11
C GLU A 241 15.17 0.44 23.28
N THR A 242 14.69 0.94 22.15
CA THR A 242 13.56 1.87 22.01
C THR A 242 12.32 1.06 21.68
N VAL A 243 11.23 1.33 22.38
CA VAL A 243 9.91 0.74 22.10
C VAL A 243 8.91 1.83 21.79
N ILE A 244 7.87 1.49 21.01
CA ILE A 244 6.72 2.36 20.78
C ILE A 244 5.74 2.11 21.94
N GLU A 245 5.64 3.04 22.86
CA GLU A 245 4.83 2.88 24.07
C GLU A 245 3.34 3.02 23.79
N ARG A 246 3.00 3.99 22.93
CA ARG A 246 1.64 4.34 22.55
C ARG A 246 1.63 5.10 21.24
N LEU A 247 0.43 5.34 20.73
CA LEU A 247 0.18 6.35 19.72
C LEU A 247 -0.36 7.61 20.40
N ASP A 248 0.05 8.79 19.94
CA ASP A 248 -0.50 10.07 20.38
C ASP A 248 -1.90 10.34 19.79
N GLU A 249 -2.49 11.49 20.10
CA GLU A 249 -3.80 11.93 19.60
C GLU A 249 -3.86 12.12 18.08
N HIS A 250 -2.71 12.29 17.44
CA HIS A 250 -2.55 12.34 15.99
C HIS A 250 -2.10 11.01 15.40
N THR A 251 -2.19 9.94 16.20
CA THR A 251 -1.77 8.58 15.91
C THR A 251 -0.27 8.43 15.66
N GLN A 252 0.60 9.38 15.97
CA GLN A 252 2.05 9.24 15.79
C GLN A 252 2.66 8.37 16.90
N PRO A 253 3.73 7.61 16.62
CA PRO A 253 4.37 6.76 17.61
C PRO A 253 5.09 7.60 18.69
N VAL A 254 4.86 7.28 19.96
CA VAL A 254 5.60 7.84 21.09
C VAL A 254 6.69 6.85 21.49
N PHE A 255 7.94 7.26 21.36
CA PHE A 255 9.10 6.43 21.70
C PHE A 255 9.45 6.52 23.17
N SER A 256 9.84 5.40 23.78
CA SER A 256 10.27 5.34 25.19
C SER A 256 11.54 6.15 25.52
N ARG A 257 12.26 6.62 24.49
CA ARG A 257 13.48 7.42 24.63
C ARG A 257 13.70 8.32 23.41
N PRO A 258 14.41 9.45 23.55
CA PRO A 258 14.57 10.45 22.48
C PRO A 258 15.54 10.06 21.36
N GLY A 259 16.28 8.95 21.50
CA GLY A 259 17.36 8.56 20.57
C GLY A 259 18.72 9.14 20.97
N THR A 260 19.80 8.53 20.49
CA THR A 260 21.18 8.98 20.73
C THR A 260 21.67 9.77 19.52
N VAL A 261 22.43 10.83 19.74
CA VAL A 261 22.88 11.72 18.65
C VAL A 261 24.10 11.13 17.93
N PHE A 262 24.01 11.01 16.61
CA PHE A 262 25.09 10.57 15.72
C PHE A 262 25.29 11.60 14.60
N LEU A 263 26.52 11.73 14.12
CA LEU A 263 26.81 12.34 12.83
C LEU A 263 26.58 11.27 11.76
N HIS A 264 25.61 11.48 10.89
CA HIS A 264 25.38 10.67 9.70
C HIS A 264 26.19 11.24 8.55
N VAL A 265 27.14 10.46 8.05
CA VAL A 265 27.90 10.74 6.84
C VAL A 265 27.41 9.81 5.74
N VAL A 266 27.08 10.36 4.58
CA VAL A 266 26.70 9.61 3.38
C VAL A 266 27.80 9.78 2.33
N SER A 267 28.49 8.70 1.99
CA SER A 267 29.53 8.66 0.96
C SER A 267 29.84 7.21 0.54
N ASP A 268 29.91 6.95 -0.76
CA ASP A 268 30.43 5.69 -1.32
C ASP A 268 31.96 5.53 -1.13
N HIS A 269 32.64 6.57 -0.63
CA HIS A 269 34.11 6.64 -0.55
C HIS A 269 34.65 6.56 0.88
N VAL A 270 33.79 6.41 1.90
CA VAL A 270 34.21 6.41 3.30
C VAL A 270 34.23 5.00 3.90
N ALA A 271 35.30 4.70 4.63
CA ALA A 271 35.40 3.52 5.48
C ALA A 271 35.41 3.93 6.96
N PRO A 272 34.91 3.09 7.89
CA PRO A 272 34.82 3.39 9.32
C PRO A 272 36.19 3.28 10.02
N THR A 273 37.17 4.09 9.63
CA THR A 273 38.50 4.15 10.25
C THR A 273 38.59 5.28 11.28
N ALA A 274 39.59 5.23 12.17
CA ALA A 274 39.80 6.28 13.17
C ALA A 274 40.11 7.65 12.54
N GLU A 275 40.80 7.66 11.41
CA GLU A 275 41.06 8.89 10.65
C GLU A 275 39.78 9.47 10.05
N THR A 276 38.95 8.64 9.41
CA THR A 276 37.64 9.07 8.89
C THR A 276 36.78 9.64 10.01
N VAL A 277 36.72 8.97 11.17
CA VAL A 277 35.91 9.43 12.30
C VAL A 277 36.38 10.80 12.80
N ARG A 278 37.68 11.00 12.98
CA ARG A 278 38.23 12.29 13.42
C ARG A 278 37.97 13.41 12.42
N THR A 279 38.25 13.15 11.14
CA THR A 279 38.10 14.15 10.07
C THR A 279 36.63 14.49 9.79
N ALA A 280 35.73 13.51 9.84
CA ALA A 280 34.29 13.74 9.73
C ALA A 280 33.76 14.62 10.88
N LEU A 281 34.13 14.30 12.13
CA LEU A 281 33.73 15.10 13.29
C LEU A 281 34.32 16.51 13.29
N ALA A 282 35.51 16.69 12.69
CA ALA A 282 36.14 17.99 12.51
C ALA A 282 35.60 18.79 11.31
N GLY A 283 34.78 18.18 10.45
CA GLY A 283 34.29 18.80 9.20
C GLY A 283 35.38 18.99 8.14
N THR A 284 36.45 18.18 8.18
CA THR A 284 37.61 18.29 7.28
C THR A 284 37.77 17.07 6.36
N LEU A 285 36.71 16.29 6.16
CA LEU A 285 36.75 15.10 5.32
C LEU A 285 36.93 15.49 3.84
N ALA A 286 37.97 14.97 3.19
CA ALA A 286 38.40 15.41 1.86
C ALA A 286 37.71 14.69 0.68
N VAL A 287 36.81 13.75 0.95
CA VAL A 287 36.05 13.02 -0.07
C VAL A 287 34.66 13.65 -0.26
N PRO A 288 34.01 13.50 -1.42
CA PRO A 288 32.62 13.89 -1.58
C PRO A 288 31.75 13.18 -0.54
N HIS A 289 31.00 13.96 0.23
CA HIS A 289 30.10 13.44 1.26
C HIS A 289 28.99 14.43 1.56
N ARG A 290 27.92 13.92 2.17
CA ARG A 290 26.93 14.72 2.88
C ARG A 290 26.98 14.35 4.35
N SER A 291 26.73 15.32 5.23
CA SER A 291 26.72 15.06 6.66
C SER A 291 25.65 15.85 7.40
N GLU A 292 24.96 15.19 8.32
CA GLU A 292 23.98 15.81 9.20
C GLU A 292 23.95 15.12 10.58
N TRP A 293 23.49 15.84 11.60
CA TRP A 293 23.30 15.27 12.94
C TRP A 293 21.91 14.67 13.05
N VAL A 294 21.84 13.38 13.36
CA VAL A 294 20.61 12.59 13.43
C VAL A 294 20.44 11.95 14.81
N ARG A 295 19.21 11.51 15.12
CA ARG A 295 18.93 10.69 16.29
C ARG A 295 18.77 9.23 15.90
N VAL A 296 19.64 8.39 16.46
CA VAL A 296 19.63 6.95 16.22
C VAL A 296 18.97 6.22 17.37
N HIS A 297 18.06 5.32 17.01
CA HIS A 297 17.35 4.41 17.89
C HIS A 297 17.74 2.97 17.55
N ARG A 298 17.69 2.10 18.55
CA ARG A 298 17.71 0.65 18.36
C ARG A 298 16.33 0.10 18.67
N PHE A 299 15.70 -0.54 17.72
CA PHE A 299 14.42 -1.22 17.87
C PHE A 299 14.62 -2.74 17.76
N ALA A 300 13.57 -3.51 18.03
CA ALA A 300 13.51 -4.94 17.74
C ALA A 300 12.16 -5.30 17.14
N ASN A 301 12.15 -6.30 16.27
CA ASN A 301 10.96 -6.94 15.73
C ASN A 301 11.12 -8.47 15.78
N ALA A 302 10.16 -9.23 15.26
CA ALA A 302 10.23 -10.71 15.27
C ALA A 302 11.49 -11.27 14.58
N ASP A 303 12.10 -10.51 13.65
CA ASP A 303 13.30 -10.92 12.93
C ASP A 303 14.61 -10.51 13.66
N GLY A 304 14.52 -9.75 14.76
CA GLY A 304 15.63 -9.36 15.65
C GLY A 304 15.83 -7.85 15.81
N PRO A 305 17.00 -7.39 16.32
CA PRO A 305 17.28 -5.96 16.51
C PRO A 305 17.55 -5.25 15.19
N TYR A 306 17.19 -3.98 15.08
CA TYR A 306 17.54 -3.10 13.96
C TYR A 306 17.74 -1.67 14.45
N TYR A 307 18.36 -0.82 13.63
CA TYR A 307 18.59 0.58 13.96
C TYR A 307 17.77 1.49 13.06
N ALA A 308 17.36 2.64 13.56
CA ALA A 308 16.70 3.67 12.77
C ALA A 308 17.26 5.05 13.12
N ALA A 309 17.71 5.79 12.12
CA ALA A 309 18.08 7.20 12.23
C ALA A 309 16.90 8.07 11.78
N ASP A 310 16.53 9.04 12.61
CA ASP A 310 15.40 9.96 12.43
C ASP A 310 14.14 9.27 11.87
N PRO A 311 13.59 8.27 12.58
CA PRO A 311 12.46 7.46 12.09
C PRO A 311 11.12 8.21 11.97
N ASP A 312 11.07 9.50 12.29
CA ASP A 312 9.83 10.31 12.27
C ASP A 312 9.97 11.57 11.41
N PHE A 313 8.86 12.30 11.20
CA PHE A 313 8.92 13.58 10.47
C PHE A 313 9.72 14.62 11.26
N HIS A 314 10.57 15.36 10.55
CA HIS A 314 11.19 16.57 11.07
C HIS A 314 10.14 17.66 11.33
N PRO A 315 10.44 18.67 12.17
CA PRO A 315 9.50 19.76 12.46
C PRO A 315 8.98 20.49 11.21
N ASP A 316 9.83 20.63 10.19
CA ASP A 316 9.50 21.21 8.89
C ASP A 316 8.62 20.31 7.99
N GLY A 317 8.42 19.04 8.39
CA GLY A 317 7.63 18.04 7.68
C GLY A 317 8.43 17.17 6.71
N THR A 318 9.73 17.39 6.55
CA THR A 318 10.59 16.52 5.74
C THR A 318 10.75 15.15 6.38
N PHE A 319 11.14 14.17 5.58
CA PHE A 319 11.33 12.79 6.02
C PHE A 319 12.57 12.16 5.37
N THR A 320 13.55 11.80 6.19
CA THR A 320 14.88 11.29 5.77
C THR A 320 15.29 10.01 6.52
N ALA A 321 14.30 9.25 7.00
CA ALA A 321 14.56 8.11 7.88
C ALA A 321 15.43 7.03 7.21
N LEU A 322 16.48 6.60 7.90
CA LEU A 322 17.33 5.48 7.50
C LEU A 322 17.14 4.30 8.45
N HIS A 323 17.00 3.09 7.93
CA HIS A 323 16.89 1.89 8.74
C HIS A 323 18.00 0.91 8.40
N LEU A 324 18.70 0.40 9.42
CA LEU A 324 19.82 -0.54 9.27
C LEU A 324 19.47 -1.87 9.93
N TYR A 325 19.60 -2.95 9.16
CA TYR A 325 19.24 -4.30 9.57
C TYR A 325 20.50 -5.17 9.65
N PRO A 326 20.96 -5.54 10.86
CA PRO A 326 21.99 -6.57 10.98
C PRO A 326 21.48 -7.92 10.49
N LYS A 327 22.39 -8.79 10.06
CA LYS A 327 22.07 -10.19 9.83
C LYS A 327 21.72 -10.85 11.16
N THR A 328 20.71 -11.72 11.16
CA THR A 328 20.29 -12.49 12.34
C THR A 328 20.15 -13.96 11.96
N ALA A 329 19.75 -14.82 12.91
CA ALA A 329 19.40 -16.20 12.59
C ALA A 329 18.21 -16.31 11.63
N LEU A 330 17.33 -15.30 11.60
CA LEU A 330 16.13 -15.27 10.76
C LEU A 330 16.37 -14.46 9.47
N ARG A 331 16.98 -13.27 9.56
CA ARG A 331 17.29 -12.44 8.40
C ARG A 331 18.43 -13.04 7.59
N LYS A 332 18.14 -13.33 6.31
CA LYS A 332 19.10 -13.96 5.40
C LYS A 332 20.24 -13.01 5.00
N ALA A 333 20.00 -11.70 5.08
CA ALA A 333 20.95 -10.66 4.71
C ALA A 333 21.01 -9.54 5.75
N ALA A 334 22.13 -8.84 5.80
CA ALA A 334 22.24 -7.51 6.38
C ALA A 334 22.05 -6.44 5.30
N GLY A 335 21.72 -5.21 5.71
CA GLY A 335 21.60 -4.10 4.78
C GLY A 335 20.87 -2.91 5.36
N TYR A 336 20.41 -2.04 4.48
CA TYR A 336 19.67 -0.84 4.85
C TYR A 336 18.43 -0.65 3.98
N THR A 337 17.46 0.10 4.51
CA THR A 337 16.42 0.76 3.73
C THR A 337 16.48 2.25 4.00
N ASP A 338 16.74 3.04 2.96
CA ASP A 338 16.61 4.48 3.01
C ASP A 338 15.17 4.85 2.64
N ALA A 339 14.44 5.39 3.62
CA ALA A 339 13.03 5.71 3.51
C ALA A 339 12.80 7.20 3.19
N THR A 340 13.85 7.92 2.74
CA THR A 340 13.76 9.32 2.35
C THR A 340 12.63 9.56 1.35
N ARG A 341 11.74 10.51 1.67
CA ARG A 341 10.61 10.87 0.81
C ARG A 341 11.03 12.00 -0.13
N TRP A 342 11.82 11.65 -1.14
CA TRP A 342 12.36 12.62 -2.11
C TRP A 342 11.27 13.52 -2.69
N PHE A 343 10.16 12.96 -3.16
CA PHE A 343 9.07 13.75 -3.73
C PHE A 343 8.45 14.73 -2.72
N LEU A 344 8.04 14.25 -1.53
CA LEU A 344 7.55 15.12 -0.47
C LEU A 344 8.54 16.23 -0.10
N ASN A 345 9.82 15.88 0.09
CA ASN A 345 10.84 16.83 0.51
C ASN A 345 11.05 17.91 -0.57
N THR A 346 11.06 17.55 -1.85
CA THR A 346 11.13 18.51 -2.96
C THR A 346 9.89 19.41 -3.04
N LEU A 347 8.68 18.87 -2.83
CA LEU A 347 7.45 19.70 -2.75
C LEU A 347 7.53 20.73 -1.62
N LEU A 348 8.02 20.32 -0.44
CA LEU A 348 8.16 21.19 0.72
C LEU A 348 9.19 22.30 0.47
N ALA A 349 10.35 21.95 -0.10
CA ALA A 349 11.39 22.92 -0.46
C ALA A 349 10.89 23.94 -1.50
N HIS A 350 10.18 23.47 -2.54
CA HIS A 350 9.60 24.35 -3.56
C HIS A 350 8.59 25.33 -2.97
N LYS A 351 7.70 24.84 -2.10
CA LYS A 351 6.73 25.70 -1.39
C LYS A 351 7.41 26.72 -0.49
N GLN A 352 8.44 26.31 0.25
CA GLN A 352 9.21 27.20 1.12
C GLN A 352 9.90 28.31 0.30
N ALA A 353 10.46 27.98 -0.87
CA ALA A 353 11.04 28.97 -1.79
C ALA A 353 10.01 30.00 -2.29
N HIS A 354 8.73 29.65 -2.28
CA HIS A 354 7.61 30.55 -2.59
C HIS A 354 6.98 31.21 -1.35
N GLY A 355 7.65 31.15 -0.19
CA GLY A 355 7.17 31.75 1.06
C GLY A 355 5.96 31.04 1.67
N LEU A 356 5.65 29.81 1.23
CA LEU A 356 4.52 29.03 1.72
C LEU A 356 4.94 28.11 2.85
N GLU A 357 4.10 28.04 3.89
CA GLU A 357 4.27 27.04 4.94
C GLU A 357 4.02 25.62 4.42
N ARG A 358 4.61 24.62 5.10
CA ARG A 358 4.52 23.20 4.72
C ARG A 358 3.08 22.71 4.48
N ARG A 359 2.09 23.22 5.25
CA ARG A 359 0.68 22.83 5.17
C ARG A 359 -0.19 23.77 4.32
N ALA A 360 0.33 24.92 3.87
CA ALA A 360 -0.43 25.87 3.06
C ALA A 360 -0.81 25.26 1.71
N GLU A 361 -1.97 25.60 1.16
CA GLU A 361 -2.31 25.26 -0.22
C GLU A 361 -1.55 26.20 -1.17
N PHE A 362 -1.12 25.68 -2.33
CA PHE A 362 -0.41 26.48 -3.34
C PHE A 362 -1.37 26.80 -4.49
N HIS A 363 -2.33 27.69 -4.23
CA HIS A 363 -3.45 27.97 -5.14
C HIS A 363 -3.02 28.48 -6.52
N ASP A 364 -1.99 29.34 -6.55
CA ASP A 364 -1.51 30.00 -7.78
C ASP A 364 -0.41 29.21 -8.50
N ALA A 365 -0.19 27.94 -8.12
CA ALA A 365 0.79 27.09 -8.79
C ALA A 365 0.48 26.94 -10.28
N THR A 366 1.54 26.97 -11.08
CA THR A 366 1.52 26.87 -12.54
C THR A 366 2.15 25.57 -13.03
N GLY A 367 2.05 25.29 -14.34
CA GLY A 367 2.77 24.15 -14.93
C GLY A 367 4.29 24.26 -14.75
N HIS A 368 4.82 25.49 -14.76
CA HIS A 368 6.24 25.74 -14.51
C HIS A 368 6.69 25.32 -13.11
N ASP A 369 5.83 25.46 -12.10
CA ASP A 369 6.10 24.98 -10.74
C ASP A 369 6.22 23.46 -10.69
N VAL A 370 5.36 22.75 -11.43
CA VAL A 370 5.41 21.29 -11.54
C VAL A 370 6.71 20.86 -12.23
N ASP A 371 7.07 21.52 -13.35
CA ASP A 371 8.31 21.26 -14.08
C ASP A 371 9.55 21.52 -13.21
N ALA A 372 9.53 22.58 -12.38
CA ALA A 372 10.61 22.89 -11.46
C ALA A 372 10.81 21.79 -10.40
N VAL A 373 9.74 21.22 -9.86
CA VAL A 373 9.82 20.07 -8.94
C VAL A 373 10.38 18.84 -9.64
N LEU A 374 9.96 18.55 -10.87
CA LEU A 374 10.49 17.42 -11.64
C LEU A 374 11.98 17.59 -11.96
N ALA A 375 12.40 18.78 -12.35
CA ALA A 375 13.81 19.12 -12.57
C ALA A 375 14.63 18.99 -11.28
N ALA A 376 14.12 19.51 -10.16
CA ALA A 376 14.80 19.42 -8.86
C ALA A 376 15.04 17.97 -8.41
N LEU A 377 14.14 17.04 -8.72
CA LEU A 377 14.38 15.61 -8.45
C LEU A 377 15.55 15.05 -9.29
N LEU A 378 15.71 15.50 -10.53
CA LEU A 378 16.83 15.07 -11.39
C LEU A 378 18.15 15.72 -10.99
N ASP A 379 18.12 17.00 -10.61
CA ASP A 379 19.28 17.73 -10.09
C ASP A 379 19.77 17.08 -8.79
N GLU A 380 18.85 16.71 -7.90
CA GLU A 380 19.16 15.99 -6.68
C GLU A 380 19.78 14.62 -6.98
N ALA A 381 19.25 13.88 -7.95
CA ALA A 381 19.85 12.62 -8.39
C ALA A 381 21.26 12.82 -8.96
N GLN A 382 21.51 13.94 -9.65
CA GLN A 382 22.81 14.29 -10.17
C GLN A 382 23.79 14.65 -9.04
N ALA A 383 23.35 15.43 -8.05
CA ALA A 383 24.15 15.78 -6.88
C ALA A 383 24.51 14.56 -6.01
N LEU A 384 23.63 13.56 -5.93
CA LEU A 384 23.88 12.32 -5.19
C LEU A 384 24.89 11.40 -5.89
N LYS A 385 25.14 11.56 -7.20
CA LYS A 385 25.96 10.62 -7.98
C LYS A 385 27.35 10.36 -7.40
N GLU A 386 27.94 11.37 -6.76
CA GLU A 386 29.29 11.30 -6.19
C GLU A 386 29.32 10.88 -4.71
N THR A 387 28.16 10.83 -4.04
CA THR A 387 28.07 10.51 -2.60
C THR A 387 27.25 9.26 -2.31
N ASP A 388 26.23 8.98 -3.11
CA ASP A 388 25.39 7.79 -3.01
C ASP A 388 24.83 7.45 -4.40
N ALA A 389 25.61 6.70 -5.17
CA ALA A 389 25.25 6.29 -6.51
C ALA A 389 23.97 5.43 -6.54
N THR A 390 23.67 4.72 -5.44
CA THR A 390 22.48 3.87 -5.33
C THR A 390 21.21 4.71 -5.17
N ALA A 391 21.24 5.70 -4.27
CA ALA A 391 20.13 6.65 -4.12
C ALA A 391 19.92 7.48 -5.38
N ALA A 392 21.00 7.93 -6.02
CA ALA A 392 20.96 8.63 -7.29
C ALA A 392 20.24 7.82 -8.38
N GLU A 393 20.59 6.55 -8.53
CA GLU A 393 19.95 5.67 -9.52
C GLU A 393 18.49 5.38 -9.17
N HIS A 394 18.18 5.18 -7.90
CA HIS A 394 16.80 4.99 -7.44
C HIS A 394 15.92 6.19 -7.75
N LEU A 395 16.43 7.40 -7.52
CA LEU A 395 15.72 8.64 -7.83
C LEU A 395 15.46 8.77 -9.34
N ARG A 396 16.44 8.46 -10.19
CA ARG A 396 16.30 8.49 -11.67
C ARG A 396 15.34 7.46 -12.24
N THR A 397 15.36 6.24 -11.71
CA THR A 397 14.67 5.10 -12.35
C THR A 397 13.36 4.71 -11.69
N SER A 398 13.17 5.06 -10.42
CA SER A 398 11.99 4.65 -9.64
C SER A 398 11.13 5.85 -9.26
N VAL A 399 11.71 6.86 -8.60
CA VAL A 399 10.92 7.99 -8.07
C VAL A 399 10.51 8.97 -9.17
N HIS A 400 11.47 9.56 -9.89
CA HIS A 400 11.20 10.58 -10.90
C HIS A 400 10.22 10.09 -11.99
N PRO A 401 10.37 8.90 -12.61
CA PRO A 401 9.44 8.44 -13.63
C PRO A 401 8.01 8.28 -13.13
N GLN A 402 7.82 7.93 -11.85
CA GLN A 402 6.51 7.80 -11.24
C GLN A 402 5.87 9.16 -10.97
N VAL A 403 6.64 10.13 -10.46
CA VAL A 403 6.17 11.50 -10.24
C VAL A 403 5.82 12.17 -11.58
N ALA A 404 6.67 12.01 -12.60
CA ALA A 404 6.43 12.55 -13.94
C ALA A 404 5.18 11.95 -14.60
N ALA A 405 4.98 10.63 -14.49
CA ALA A 405 3.77 9.96 -14.98
C ALA A 405 2.50 10.47 -14.28
N TYR A 406 2.58 10.70 -12.97
CA TYR A 406 1.47 11.25 -12.19
C TYR A 406 1.16 12.70 -12.58
N ALA A 407 2.18 13.56 -12.67
CA ALA A 407 2.03 14.94 -13.12
C ALA A 407 1.38 15.03 -14.51
N SER A 408 1.87 14.21 -15.46
CA SER A 408 1.30 14.15 -16.81
C SER A 408 -0.15 13.66 -16.81
N ALA A 409 -0.50 12.70 -15.94
CA ALA A 409 -1.87 12.23 -15.82
C ALA A 409 -2.82 13.31 -15.26
N LEU A 410 -2.38 14.09 -14.27
CA LEU A 410 -3.15 15.23 -13.73
C LEU A 410 -3.40 16.30 -14.80
N GLU A 411 -2.34 16.68 -15.52
CA GLU A 411 -2.41 17.67 -16.60
C GLU A 411 -3.39 17.24 -17.69
N ARG A 412 -3.25 16.00 -18.20
CA ARG A 412 -4.14 15.44 -19.24
C ARG A 412 -5.58 15.24 -18.76
N ALA A 413 -5.79 15.06 -17.45
CA ALA A 413 -7.11 15.01 -16.85
C ALA A 413 -7.72 16.41 -16.62
N GLY A 414 -6.98 17.49 -16.88
CA GLY A 414 -7.42 18.88 -16.72
C GLY A 414 -7.44 19.36 -15.28
N TYR A 415 -6.67 18.73 -14.38
CA TYR A 415 -6.51 19.24 -13.01
C TYR A 415 -5.59 20.47 -13.01
N PRO A 416 -5.87 21.48 -12.17
CA PRO A 416 -4.96 22.61 -12.03
C PRO A 416 -3.64 22.16 -11.40
N PRO A 417 -2.49 22.81 -11.71
CA PRO A 417 -1.20 22.45 -11.14
C PRO A 417 -1.17 22.46 -9.61
N SER A 418 -2.00 23.30 -8.96
CA SER A 418 -2.17 23.32 -7.51
C SER A 418 -2.59 21.96 -6.90
N THR A 419 -3.25 21.09 -7.67
CA THR A 419 -3.60 19.73 -7.24
C THR A 419 -2.36 18.86 -7.01
N PHE A 420 -1.31 19.03 -7.80
CA PHE A 420 -0.03 18.33 -7.64
C PHE A 420 0.62 18.66 -6.28
N PHE A 421 0.47 19.90 -5.81
CA PHE A 421 0.99 20.37 -4.52
C PHE A 421 0.02 20.15 -3.35
N SER A 422 -1.21 19.74 -3.61
CA SER A 422 -2.22 19.60 -2.56
C SER A 422 -1.97 18.38 -1.69
N ARG A 423 -1.69 18.63 -0.41
CA ARG A 423 -1.54 17.58 0.62
C ARG A 423 -2.81 16.77 0.88
N ARG A 424 -3.96 17.22 0.34
CA ARG A 424 -5.26 16.55 0.50
C ARG A 424 -5.53 15.58 -0.65
N PHE A 425 -5.04 15.90 -1.85
CA PHE A 425 -5.26 15.09 -3.05
C PHE A 425 -4.04 14.27 -3.45
N THR A 426 -2.85 14.86 -3.48
CA THR A 426 -1.58 14.20 -3.80
C THR A 426 -0.92 13.70 -2.52
N ILE A 427 -1.00 12.40 -2.27
CA ILE A 427 -0.51 11.79 -1.03
C ILE A 427 0.75 10.96 -1.31
N ASP A 428 1.90 11.48 -0.91
CA ASP A 428 3.13 10.69 -0.78
C ASP A 428 3.03 9.79 0.46
N THR A 429 2.90 8.47 0.23
CA THR A 429 2.85 7.47 1.32
C THR A 429 4.23 6.92 1.70
N GLY A 430 5.29 7.33 0.99
CA GLY A 430 6.65 6.82 1.09
C GLY A 430 6.84 5.51 0.34
N GLN A 431 7.83 4.73 0.80
CA GLN A 431 8.14 3.42 0.24
C GLN A 431 7.08 2.36 0.52
N ILE A 432 6.96 1.40 -0.41
CA ILE A 432 6.05 0.28 -0.30
C ILE A 432 6.56 -0.74 0.69
N VAL A 433 5.77 -0.94 1.75
CA VAL A 433 6.05 -1.91 2.82
C VAL A 433 4.89 -2.89 3.02
N ASN A 434 3.69 -2.50 2.56
CA ASN A 434 2.50 -3.33 2.38
C ASN A 434 2.17 -4.25 3.57
N GLN A 435 2.21 -3.68 4.77
CA GLN A 435 2.02 -4.40 6.02
C GLN A 435 3.02 -5.55 6.23
N GLY A 436 4.30 -5.36 5.89
CA GLY A 436 5.33 -6.41 5.97
C GLY A 436 5.18 -7.54 4.94
N ARG A 437 4.14 -7.54 4.11
CA ARG A 437 3.86 -8.61 3.13
C ARG A 437 4.52 -8.38 1.77
N ALA A 438 5.15 -7.23 1.57
CA ALA A 438 6.04 -7.00 0.43
C ALA A 438 7.45 -7.61 0.65
N LYS A 439 7.58 -8.68 1.46
CA LYS A 439 8.86 -9.27 1.88
C LYS A 439 9.81 -9.56 0.72
N ALA A 440 9.28 -10.01 -0.43
CA ALA A 440 10.11 -10.26 -1.62
C ALA A 440 10.87 -9.02 -2.10
N LEU A 441 10.29 -7.81 -1.94
CA LEU A 441 10.97 -6.56 -2.24
C LEU A 441 12.11 -6.27 -1.27
N LEU A 442 12.08 -6.80 -0.05
CA LEU A 442 13.08 -6.54 0.99
C LEU A 442 14.30 -7.48 0.89
N ARG A 443 14.34 -8.36 -0.11
CA ARG A 443 15.51 -9.16 -0.52
C ARG A 443 16.28 -9.84 0.63
N GLY A 444 15.56 -10.31 1.65
CA GLY A 444 16.11 -11.04 2.79
C GLY A 444 16.39 -10.20 4.04
N LEU A 445 16.14 -8.89 4.01
CA LEU A 445 16.15 -8.01 5.20
C LEU A 445 14.94 -8.27 6.11
N ALA A 446 13.86 -8.82 5.56
CA ALA A 446 12.73 -9.37 6.30
C ALA A 446 12.64 -10.87 6.06
N ALA A 447 12.32 -11.64 7.10
CA ALA A 447 12.13 -13.08 7.05
C ALA A 447 10.67 -13.46 7.29
N THR A 448 10.00 -12.73 8.19
CA THR A 448 8.62 -12.99 8.60
C THR A 448 7.64 -12.13 7.78
N ASP A 449 6.63 -12.76 7.17
CA ASP A 449 5.57 -12.02 6.48
C ASP A 449 4.71 -11.31 7.51
N GLY A 450 4.37 -10.05 7.22
CA GLY A 450 3.56 -9.26 8.14
C GLY A 450 4.37 -8.45 9.15
N GLU A 451 5.66 -8.71 9.29
CA GLU A 451 6.45 -8.03 10.31
C GLU A 451 6.71 -6.56 9.91
N PRO A 452 6.39 -5.58 10.77
CA PRO A 452 6.76 -4.20 10.54
C PRO A 452 8.28 -4.06 10.46
N MET A 453 8.74 -3.34 9.44
CA MET A 453 10.16 -3.11 9.22
C MET A 453 10.60 -1.75 9.73
N THR A 454 9.65 -0.85 9.97
CA THR A 454 9.91 0.52 10.44
C THR A 454 9.00 0.87 11.62
N PRO A 455 9.42 1.78 12.51
CA PRO A 455 8.56 2.25 13.61
C PRO A 455 7.23 2.86 13.13
N ARG A 456 7.21 3.42 11.92
CA ARG A 456 5.99 4.00 11.34
C ARG A 456 5.01 2.97 10.81
N GLU A 457 5.50 1.80 10.44
CA GLU A 457 4.68 0.64 10.10
C GLU A 457 4.03 0.01 11.33
N GLU A 458 4.76 -0.07 12.45
CA GLU A 458 4.26 -0.58 13.73
C GLU A 458 2.98 0.17 14.16
N ARG A 459 2.89 1.48 13.93
CA ARG A 459 1.65 2.25 14.14
C ARG A 459 0.43 1.66 13.41
N GLY A 460 0.64 1.15 12.20
CA GLY A 460 -0.44 0.72 11.31
C GLY A 460 -0.96 -0.69 11.64
N PHE A 461 -0.05 -1.63 11.90
CA PHE A 461 -0.35 -3.06 12.03
C PHE A 461 0.57 -3.82 13.01
N GLY A 462 1.34 -3.08 13.79
CA GLY A 462 2.18 -3.55 14.89
C GLY A 462 1.42 -3.93 16.15
N GLN A 463 2.17 -4.20 17.23
CA GLN A 463 1.58 -4.53 18.54
C GLN A 463 0.73 -3.37 19.07
N VAL A 464 1.27 -2.16 19.01
CA VAL A 464 0.61 -0.92 19.41
C VAL A 464 0.12 -0.20 18.16
N SER A 465 -1.00 -0.68 17.60
CA SER A 465 -1.52 -0.21 16.32
C SER A 465 -3.02 0.07 16.31
N LEU A 466 -3.44 0.92 15.36
CA LEU A 466 -4.85 1.14 15.06
C LEU A 466 -5.58 -0.14 14.64
N SER A 467 -4.86 -1.12 14.08
CA SER A 467 -5.43 -2.39 13.64
C SER A 467 -5.69 -3.33 14.82
N THR A 468 -4.80 -3.36 15.81
CA THR A 468 -4.95 -4.18 17.02
C THR A 468 -6.25 -3.86 17.79
N VAL A 469 -6.64 -2.58 17.84
CA VAL A 469 -7.84 -2.12 18.57
C VAL A 469 -9.16 -2.47 17.85
N ARG A 470 -9.14 -2.81 16.56
CA ARG A 470 -10.37 -3.05 15.76
C ARG A 470 -11.00 -4.43 15.99
N GLY A 471 -10.25 -5.37 16.56
CA GLY A 471 -10.60 -6.79 16.64
C GLY A 471 -10.83 -7.45 15.27
N PRO A 472 -11.23 -8.73 15.24
CA PRO A 472 -11.40 -9.46 13.98
C PRO A 472 -12.43 -8.81 13.04
N ILE A 473 -12.21 -8.99 11.74
CA ILE A 473 -13.07 -8.45 10.68
C ILE A 473 -13.51 -9.58 9.77
N TRP A 474 -14.59 -9.38 9.01
CA TRP A 474 -15.12 -10.43 8.14
C TRP A 474 -14.97 -10.08 6.66
N ARG A 475 -14.77 -11.13 5.86
CA ARG A 475 -14.67 -11.09 4.40
C ARG A 475 -15.65 -12.07 3.77
N ILE A 476 -16.30 -11.64 2.69
CA ILE A 476 -17.07 -12.48 1.75
C ILE A 476 -16.47 -12.30 0.36
N THR A 477 -16.23 -13.40 -0.36
CA THR A 477 -15.60 -13.36 -1.69
C THR A 477 -15.89 -14.62 -2.52
N PRO A 478 -15.91 -14.59 -3.87
CA PRO A 478 -15.97 -15.81 -4.67
C PRO A 478 -14.69 -16.64 -4.56
N LEU A 479 -14.82 -17.95 -4.76
CA LEU A 479 -13.70 -18.88 -4.82
C LEU A 479 -13.36 -19.29 -6.26
N PRO A 480 -12.07 -19.48 -6.59
CA PRO A 480 -11.64 -20.01 -7.88
C PRO A 480 -12.26 -21.39 -8.16
N LEU A 481 -12.76 -21.59 -9.38
CA LEU A 481 -13.39 -22.84 -9.80
C LEU A 481 -12.41 -23.71 -10.60
N SER A 482 -12.26 -24.98 -10.22
CA SER A 482 -11.49 -25.98 -10.95
C SER A 482 -12.17 -27.34 -10.95
N ARG A 483 -12.43 -27.88 -12.15
CA ARG A 483 -12.96 -29.24 -12.32
C ARG A 483 -12.04 -30.30 -11.72
N ALA A 484 -10.74 -30.05 -11.69
CA ALA A 484 -9.73 -30.93 -11.11
C ALA A 484 -9.51 -30.71 -9.60
N GLY A 485 -10.20 -29.72 -8.99
CA GLY A 485 -10.05 -29.38 -7.57
C GLY A 485 -8.73 -28.69 -7.20
N HIS A 486 -7.83 -28.45 -8.15
CA HIS A 486 -6.56 -27.77 -7.95
C HIS A 486 -6.29 -26.74 -9.05
N LEU A 487 -5.65 -25.63 -8.69
CA LEU A 487 -5.14 -24.60 -9.59
C LEU A 487 -3.75 -24.16 -9.12
N PRO A 488 -2.84 -23.82 -10.06
CA PRO A 488 -1.57 -23.19 -9.70
C PRO A 488 -1.79 -21.90 -8.92
N ILE A 489 -0.92 -21.61 -7.93
CA ILE A 489 -0.94 -20.37 -7.15
C ILE A 489 -0.86 -19.13 -8.07
N SER A 490 -0.11 -19.22 -9.16
CA SER A 490 -0.01 -18.13 -10.15
C SER A 490 -1.34 -17.81 -10.84
N VAL A 491 -2.28 -18.75 -10.84
CA VAL A 491 -3.60 -18.67 -11.47
C VAL A 491 -4.64 -18.24 -10.43
N ALA A 492 -4.78 -18.97 -9.33
CA ALA A 492 -5.83 -18.75 -8.31
C ALA A 492 -5.46 -17.80 -7.16
N GLY A 493 -4.16 -17.55 -6.95
CA GLY A 493 -3.65 -16.78 -5.82
C GLY A 493 -3.41 -17.63 -4.55
N LEU A 494 -2.95 -16.96 -3.49
CA LEU A 494 -2.57 -17.59 -2.20
C LEU A 494 -3.73 -17.68 -1.20
N LYS A 495 -4.67 -16.73 -1.23
CA LYS A 495 -5.70 -16.59 -0.19
C LYS A 495 -6.93 -17.47 -0.41
N ASN A 496 -7.22 -17.80 -1.66
CA ASN A 496 -8.50 -18.43 -2.04
C ASN A 496 -8.25 -19.85 -2.53
N PRO A 497 -8.67 -20.89 -1.77
CA PRO A 497 -8.59 -22.26 -2.23
C PRO A 497 -9.53 -22.48 -3.42
N ALA A 498 -9.11 -23.30 -4.39
CA ALA A 498 -9.97 -23.69 -5.50
C ALA A 498 -11.07 -24.65 -5.03
N THR A 499 -12.25 -24.56 -5.64
CA THR A 499 -13.40 -25.44 -5.40
C THR A 499 -13.82 -26.14 -6.68
N THR A 500 -14.57 -27.25 -6.55
CA THR A 500 -15.12 -28.00 -7.70
C THR A 500 -16.53 -27.53 -8.10
N SER A 501 -17.19 -26.76 -7.24
CA SER A 501 -18.48 -26.11 -7.48
C SER A 501 -18.38 -24.60 -7.24
N PRO A 502 -19.21 -23.77 -7.91
CA PRO A 502 -19.30 -22.34 -7.62
C PRO A 502 -19.52 -22.12 -6.12
N SER A 503 -18.66 -21.32 -5.49
CA SER A 503 -18.66 -21.18 -4.03
C SER A 503 -18.23 -19.78 -3.59
N LEU A 504 -18.70 -19.38 -2.42
CA LEU A 504 -18.23 -18.20 -1.68
C LEU A 504 -17.43 -18.62 -0.46
N LEU A 505 -16.39 -17.86 -0.17
CA LEU A 505 -15.67 -17.90 1.09
C LEU A 505 -16.22 -16.82 2.01
N VAL A 506 -16.63 -17.20 3.21
CA VAL A 506 -16.98 -16.29 4.31
C VAL A 506 -16.02 -16.55 5.46
N GLU A 507 -15.11 -15.61 5.72
CA GLU A 507 -14.03 -15.83 6.68
C GLU A 507 -13.76 -14.64 7.58
N GLU A 508 -13.33 -14.96 8.79
CA GLU A 508 -12.85 -14.02 9.79
C GLU A 508 -11.34 -13.82 9.61
N LEU A 509 -10.90 -12.56 9.67
CA LEU A 509 -9.53 -12.15 9.43
C LEU A 509 -9.00 -11.30 10.59
N ASP A 510 -7.71 -11.48 10.89
CA ASP A 510 -6.94 -10.57 11.72
C ASP A 510 -6.75 -9.24 10.96
N PRO A 511 -7.11 -8.07 11.53
CA PRO A 511 -7.03 -6.79 10.83
C PRO A 511 -5.60 -6.29 10.59
N CYS A 512 -4.60 -6.80 11.33
CA CYS A 512 -3.20 -6.40 11.17
C CYS A 512 -2.59 -7.05 9.91
N HIS A 513 -2.91 -8.31 9.65
CA HIS A 513 -2.30 -9.07 8.55
C HIS A 513 -3.25 -9.53 7.46
N LEU A 514 -4.56 -9.33 7.65
CA LEU A 514 -5.62 -9.74 6.74
C LEU A 514 -5.53 -11.25 6.43
N SER A 515 -5.33 -12.03 7.49
CA SER A 515 -5.07 -13.49 7.48
C SER A 515 -6.06 -14.21 8.39
N PRO A 516 -6.48 -15.46 8.10
CA PRO A 516 -7.39 -16.24 8.95
C PRO A 516 -6.67 -16.84 10.17
N VAL A 517 -5.69 -16.13 10.73
CA VAL A 517 -4.93 -16.50 11.93
C VAL A 517 -4.69 -15.23 12.74
N MET A 518 -5.10 -15.22 14.01
CA MET A 518 -4.87 -14.09 14.91
C MET A 518 -3.38 -13.97 15.22
N ARG A 519 -2.79 -12.78 15.03
CA ARG A 519 -1.36 -12.56 15.29
C ARG A 519 -1.01 -12.80 16.76
N THR A 520 -1.86 -12.32 17.66
CA THR A 520 -1.60 -12.31 19.11
C THR A 520 -1.67 -13.69 19.75
N THR A 521 -2.46 -14.61 19.19
CA THR A 521 -2.69 -15.92 19.79
C THR A 521 -2.21 -17.08 18.91
N GLY A 522 -1.95 -16.84 17.62
CA GLY A 522 -1.68 -17.89 16.63
C GLY A 522 -2.90 -18.77 16.31
N CYS A 523 -4.08 -18.47 16.87
CA CYS A 523 -5.27 -19.27 16.66
C CYS A 523 -5.84 -19.05 15.27
N ARG A 524 -6.27 -20.15 14.62
CA ARG A 524 -7.02 -20.08 13.37
C ARG A 524 -8.39 -19.44 13.63
N LEU A 525 -8.77 -18.56 12.72
CA LEU A 525 -10.06 -17.87 12.71
C LEU A 525 -11.11 -18.67 11.92
N ARG A 526 -12.37 -18.27 12.09
CA ARG A 526 -13.50 -19.00 11.51
C ARG A 526 -13.58 -18.82 10.00
N ARG A 527 -14.01 -19.88 9.32
CA ARG A 527 -14.17 -19.93 7.88
C ARG A 527 -15.36 -20.82 7.51
N HIS A 528 -16.16 -20.34 6.56
CA HIS A 528 -17.31 -21.02 6.00
C HIS A 528 -17.20 -20.97 4.47
N VAL A 529 -17.62 -22.05 3.81
CA VAL A 529 -17.72 -22.11 2.34
C VAL A 529 -19.18 -22.34 2.00
N LEU A 530 -19.76 -21.44 1.22
CA LEU A 530 -21.14 -21.53 0.77
C LEU A 530 -21.18 -21.94 -0.69
N THR A 531 -22.03 -22.89 -1.05
CA THR A 531 -22.25 -23.28 -2.45
C THR A 531 -23.18 -22.28 -3.13
N LEU A 532 -22.83 -21.86 -4.33
CA LEU A 532 -23.66 -20.98 -5.16
C LEU A 532 -24.33 -21.74 -6.32
N PRO A 533 -25.44 -21.20 -6.85
CA PRO A 533 -26.00 -21.66 -8.11
C PRO A 533 -24.99 -21.62 -9.26
N SER A 534 -25.20 -22.50 -10.24
CA SER A 534 -24.41 -22.52 -11.46
C SER A 534 -24.61 -21.21 -12.25
N GLY A 535 -23.53 -20.70 -12.86
CA GLY A 535 -23.57 -19.45 -13.63
C GLY A 535 -23.44 -18.15 -12.80
N TRP A 536 -23.39 -18.24 -11.47
CA TRP A 536 -23.19 -17.07 -10.61
C TRP A 536 -21.75 -16.57 -10.54
N ILE A 537 -20.78 -17.45 -10.85
CA ILE A 537 -19.36 -17.10 -10.95
C ILE A 537 -18.91 -17.36 -12.38
N GLU A 538 -18.23 -16.39 -12.96
CA GLU A 538 -17.49 -16.53 -14.21
C GLU A 538 -15.98 -16.49 -13.97
N HIS A 539 -15.23 -17.08 -14.90
CA HIS A 539 -13.78 -17.08 -14.93
C HIS A 539 -13.30 -16.31 -16.16
N VAL A 540 -12.50 -15.29 -15.94
CA VAL A 540 -11.85 -14.50 -16.98
C VAL A 540 -10.34 -14.72 -16.86
N ASP A 541 -9.77 -15.45 -17.81
CA ASP A 541 -8.33 -15.62 -17.86
C ASP A 541 -7.62 -14.33 -18.31
N LEU A 542 -6.31 -14.25 -18.06
CA LEU A 542 -5.51 -13.08 -18.41
C LEU A 542 -5.54 -12.74 -19.91
N THR A 543 -5.64 -13.75 -20.79
CA THR A 543 -5.66 -13.54 -22.24
C THR A 543 -6.95 -12.83 -22.65
N THR A 544 -8.08 -13.33 -22.17
CA THR A 544 -9.40 -12.73 -22.37
C THR A 544 -9.46 -11.34 -21.76
N GLY A 545 -8.93 -11.17 -20.54
CA GLY A 545 -8.85 -9.86 -19.88
C GLY A 545 -8.04 -8.84 -20.67
N ARG A 546 -6.96 -9.26 -21.35
CA ARG A 546 -6.18 -8.37 -22.23
C ARG A 546 -6.93 -8.02 -23.50
N ALA A 547 -7.54 -9.00 -24.17
CA ALA A 547 -8.32 -8.76 -25.38
C ALA A 547 -9.48 -7.78 -25.13
N ALA A 548 -10.09 -7.85 -23.94
CA ALA A 548 -11.18 -6.96 -23.52
C ALA A 548 -10.70 -5.65 -22.83
N HIS A 549 -9.40 -5.37 -22.80
CA HIS A 549 -8.80 -4.19 -22.15
C HIS A 549 -9.22 -4.03 -20.66
N LEU A 550 -9.28 -5.12 -19.89
CA LEU A 550 -9.71 -5.11 -18.49
C LEU A 550 -8.62 -4.68 -17.48
N LEU A 551 -7.54 -4.05 -17.94
CA LEU A 551 -6.49 -3.49 -17.10
C LEU A 551 -5.85 -2.25 -17.75
N PRO A 552 -5.47 -1.24 -16.95
CA PRO A 552 -4.86 -0.03 -17.46
C PRO A 552 -3.47 -0.30 -18.03
N GLY A 553 -3.12 0.44 -19.08
CA GLY A 553 -1.79 0.43 -19.70
C GLY A 553 -1.62 -0.47 -20.92
N LEU A 554 -2.71 -1.02 -21.47
CA LEU A 554 -2.67 -1.77 -22.74
C LEU A 554 -2.73 -0.83 -23.95
N ALA A 555 -1.63 -0.65 -24.67
CA ALA A 555 -1.54 0.21 -25.85
C ALA A 555 -2.30 -0.32 -27.07
N THR A 556 -2.30 -1.64 -27.26
CA THR A 556 -3.03 -2.37 -28.32
C THR A 556 -3.66 -3.62 -27.73
N ALA A 557 -4.73 -4.13 -28.34
CA ALA A 557 -5.16 -5.49 -28.08
C ALA A 557 -4.01 -6.44 -28.48
N ALA A 558 -3.67 -7.38 -27.60
CA ALA A 558 -2.59 -8.35 -27.80
C ALA A 558 -3.08 -9.59 -28.53
#